data_AF-A0A1S2KDU8-F1
#
_entry.id   AF-A0A1S2KDU8-F1
#
_cell.length_a   1.000
_cell.length_b   1.000
_cell.length_c   1.000
_cell.angle_alpha   90.00
_cell.angle_beta   90.00
_cell.angle_gamma   90.00
#
_symmetry.space_group_name_H-M   'P 1'
#
loop_
_entity.id
_entity.type
_entity.pdbx_description
1 polymer ?
#
loop_
_entity_poly.entity_id
_entity_poly.type
_entity_poly.pdbx_seq_one_letter_code
_entity_poly.pdbx_strand_id
1 'polypeptide(L)'
;MHARKPLLAALTSAALAAGALAAVTFGGAAAQAVDAAPAADGTGGVKIAYYDQWSIYGNAFYPKHLDTRGIAAKLDVINYSFGNIHPTDLTCFMANKAAGDDNNPNAGDGAGDSYADYQRTFSAADSVDGVADKWDQPIVGVFNQFRELKAKHPHLKINISLGGWTYSKYFHDAAKTDASRKKLVSSCIKQYIQGDLPVEGGYGGPGTAAGIFDGIDIDWEYPGSSGGHLGNHYGPEDKENFTLLLAEFRKQLDAYGAAHGGKKYLLTAALPAGQDKIKYIETDKIGAYLDYANIMTYDMHGAWDGDGPTYHQSPLYSGANDPTDPIEPGTEKYSIDDAIDAWIDGDPVYGITGGFPAGKLTLGYEFYYRGWKGVPAGAANGLAQPATGASAARPLSRQAGIAHYKELGGIVDNPATTFWDDDAKASYFYKDGEFFTGLDKRAIQARADYAHSRGLGGAMMYSLLGLDEDTTLLNHIVEAVGGTPQTPSPTPTPTEPSPTPTPTGPTPTPTAPEGCTAAAWDRAAAYTGGTQVSHEGRTWKAKWWTQGEEPGTTGEWGVWQDLGAC
;
A
#
# COMPACT_ATOMS: atom_id res chain seq x y z
N MET A 1 -9.60 19.90 -57.49
CA MET A 1 -10.65 20.08 -58.52
C MET A 1 -11.35 18.74 -58.71
N HIS A 2 -12.69 18.75 -58.69
CA HIS A 2 -13.64 17.67 -59.04
C HIS A 2 -13.61 16.40 -58.15
N ALA A 3 -14.72 15.80 -57.72
CA ALA A 3 -16.14 15.98 -58.00
C ALA A 3 -17.00 15.49 -56.81
N ARG A 4 -18.23 16.01 -56.75
CA ARG A 4 -19.28 15.72 -55.77
C ARG A 4 -20.27 14.66 -56.31
N LYS A 5 -20.75 13.79 -55.38
CA LYS A 5 -22.13 13.29 -55.20
C LYS A 5 -22.74 12.36 -56.30
N PRO A 6 -23.91 11.72 -56.06
CA PRO A 6 -24.50 11.17 -54.81
C PRO A 6 -25.09 9.74 -55.00
N LEU A 7 -25.54 9.10 -53.91
CA LEU A 7 -26.34 7.87 -53.95
C LEU A 7 -27.81 8.14 -53.57
N LEU A 8 -28.68 7.44 -54.29
CA LEU A 8 -30.13 7.57 -54.37
C LEU A 8 -30.89 7.14 -53.10
N ALA A 9 -32.09 7.69 -53.00
CA ALA A 9 -33.16 7.40 -52.04
C ALA A 9 -34.10 6.27 -52.49
N ALA A 10 -34.86 5.73 -51.52
CA ALA A 10 -36.26 5.25 -51.54
C ALA A 10 -36.41 4.06 -50.55
N LEU A 11 -37.50 3.78 -49.82
CA LEU A 11 -38.73 4.44 -49.33
C LEU A 11 -39.59 3.28 -48.75
N THR A 12 -40.21 3.50 -47.57
CA THR A 12 -41.49 2.91 -47.08
C THR A 12 -41.61 1.39 -46.87
N SER A 13 -42.10 0.91 -45.71
CA SER A 13 -43.53 0.91 -45.38
C SER A 13 -43.81 0.78 -43.88
N ALA A 14 -44.81 1.52 -43.41
CA ALA A 14 -45.40 1.43 -42.07
C ALA A 14 -46.61 0.47 -42.07
N ALA A 15 -46.80 -0.26 -40.97
CA ALA A 15 -48.09 -0.83 -40.58
C ALA A 15 -48.20 -0.84 -39.04
N LEU A 16 -49.14 -0.05 -38.52
CA LEU A 16 -49.62 -0.13 -37.14
C LEU A 16 -50.63 -1.28 -37.02
N ALA A 17 -50.53 -2.06 -35.94
CA ALA A 17 -51.66 -2.75 -35.35
C ALA A 17 -51.51 -2.75 -33.82
N ALA A 18 -52.51 -2.19 -33.16
CA ALA A 18 -52.63 -2.09 -31.72
C ALA A 18 -53.00 -3.45 -31.09
N GLY A 19 -52.51 -3.73 -29.88
CA GLY A 19 -53.00 -4.85 -29.08
C GLY A 19 -52.23 -5.10 -27.78
N ALA A 20 -52.92 -4.84 -26.67
CA ALA A 20 -52.67 -5.32 -25.30
C ALA A 20 -51.47 -4.73 -24.50
N LEU A 21 -51.78 -3.70 -23.70
CA LEU A 21 -51.07 -3.44 -22.44
C LEU A 21 -51.28 -4.65 -21.50
N ALA A 22 -50.25 -5.46 -21.34
CA ALA A 22 -50.05 -6.27 -20.16
C ALA A 22 -49.07 -5.53 -19.26
N ALA A 23 -49.57 -4.96 -18.16
CA ALA A 23 -48.73 -4.41 -17.11
C ALA A 23 -47.94 -5.56 -16.45
N VAL A 24 -46.72 -5.78 -16.91
CA VAL A 24 -45.74 -6.57 -16.16
C VAL A 24 -45.17 -5.64 -15.11
N THR A 25 -45.69 -5.78 -13.88
CA THR A 25 -45.07 -5.24 -12.68
C THR A 25 -43.70 -5.88 -12.53
N PHE A 26 -42.64 -5.16 -12.92
CA PHE A 26 -41.30 -5.46 -12.42
C PHE A 26 -41.33 -5.18 -10.93
N GLY A 27 -41.48 -6.25 -10.15
CA GLY A 27 -41.21 -6.23 -8.72
C GLY A 27 -39.74 -5.84 -8.55
N GLY A 28 -39.51 -4.58 -8.19
CA GLY A 28 -38.22 -4.16 -7.67
C GLY A 28 -37.95 -4.99 -6.43
N ALA A 29 -37.01 -5.92 -6.54
CA ALA A 29 -36.34 -6.43 -5.37
C ALA A 29 -35.58 -5.24 -4.78
N ALA A 30 -36.20 -4.60 -3.78
CA ALA A 30 -35.48 -3.67 -2.92
C ALA A 30 -34.26 -4.43 -2.41
N ALA A 31 -33.07 -3.94 -2.76
CA ALA A 31 -31.84 -4.38 -2.15
C ALA A 31 -32.03 -4.22 -0.65
N GLN A 32 -32.17 -5.33 0.06
CA GLN A 32 -32.09 -5.30 1.51
C GLN A 32 -30.70 -4.79 1.82
N ALA A 33 -30.63 -3.63 2.48
CA ALA A 33 -29.42 -3.14 3.08
C ALA A 33 -28.89 -4.26 3.97
N VAL A 34 -27.83 -4.93 3.52
CA VAL A 34 -27.01 -5.73 4.40
C VAL A 34 -26.41 -4.76 5.40
N ASP A 35 -26.83 -4.86 6.65
CA ASP A 35 -26.23 -4.10 7.75
C ASP A 35 -24.70 -4.22 7.60
N ALA A 36 -24.06 -3.06 7.43
CA ALA A 36 -22.62 -2.98 7.50
C ALA A 36 -22.19 -3.63 8.81
N ALA A 37 -21.31 -4.62 8.73
CA ALA A 37 -20.62 -5.09 9.92
C ALA A 37 -20.04 -3.84 10.61
N PRO A 38 -20.25 -3.68 11.94
CA PRO A 38 -19.70 -2.54 12.65
C PRO A 38 -18.20 -2.49 12.37
N ALA A 39 -17.69 -1.29 12.09
CA ALA A 39 -16.26 -1.03 12.05
C ALA A 39 -15.66 -1.66 13.32
N ALA A 40 -14.57 -2.41 13.16
CA ALA A 40 -13.92 -3.06 14.28
C ALA A 40 -13.63 -2.00 15.36
N ASP A 41 -14.28 -2.14 16.51
CA ASP A 41 -13.97 -1.38 17.71
C ASP A 41 -12.52 -1.69 18.11
N GLY A 42 -11.62 -0.77 17.80
CA GLY A 42 -10.20 -0.86 18.13
C GLY A 42 -9.42 0.04 17.19
N THR A 43 -8.78 1.07 17.74
CA THR A 43 -8.10 2.20 17.09
C THR A 43 -6.91 1.84 16.19
N GLY A 44 -6.81 0.61 15.68
CA GLY A 44 -5.59 0.09 15.09
C GLY A 44 -5.64 -0.35 13.63
N GLY A 45 -6.79 -0.29 12.94
CA GLY A 45 -6.93 -0.68 11.52
C GLY A 45 -6.53 -2.12 11.16
N VAL A 46 -6.92 -2.58 9.97
CA VAL A 46 -6.45 -3.87 9.41
C VAL A 46 -5.00 -3.74 8.93
N LYS A 47 -4.20 -4.79 9.09
CA LYS A 47 -2.83 -4.91 8.55
C LYS A 47 -2.78 -6.04 7.55
N ILE A 48 -2.60 -5.66 6.29
CA ILE A 48 -2.56 -6.56 5.14
C ILE A 48 -1.16 -6.49 4.54
N ALA A 49 -0.51 -7.61 4.25
CA ALA A 49 0.80 -7.59 3.60
C ALA A 49 0.94 -8.65 2.51
N TYR A 50 1.67 -8.31 1.45
CA TYR A 50 1.97 -9.25 0.37
C TYR A 50 3.16 -10.16 0.75
N TYR A 51 2.96 -11.45 0.53
CA TYR A 51 4.03 -12.46 0.55
C TYR A 51 4.15 -13.07 -0.84
N ASP A 52 5.28 -12.82 -1.49
CA ASP A 52 5.49 -13.24 -2.87
C ASP A 52 5.89 -14.71 -2.97
N GLN A 53 5.32 -15.40 -3.95
CA GLN A 53 5.60 -16.80 -4.30
C GLN A 53 7.10 -17.05 -4.51
N TRP A 54 7.81 -16.10 -5.12
CA TRP A 54 9.25 -16.22 -5.37
C TRP A 54 10.14 -15.90 -4.16
N SER A 55 9.57 -15.54 -3.01
CA SER A 55 10.32 -15.18 -1.79
C SER A 55 11.30 -16.26 -1.34
N ILE A 56 10.97 -17.53 -1.62
CA ILE A 56 11.69 -18.71 -1.13
C ILE A 56 12.98 -19.03 -1.92
N TYR A 57 13.26 -18.32 -3.02
CA TYR A 57 14.41 -18.60 -3.88
C TYR A 57 15.64 -17.81 -3.47
N GLY A 58 16.06 -16.84 -4.30
CA GLY A 58 17.30 -16.08 -4.09
C GLY A 58 17.31 -15.27 -2.80
N ASN A 59 16.13 -14.95 -2.26
CA ASN A 59 15.98 -14.25 -0.98
C ASN A 59 15.96 -15.18 0.23
N ALA A 60 15.71 -16.48 0.03
CA ALA A 60 15.52 -17.46 1.09
C ALA A 60 14.54 -16.99 2.20
N PHE A 61 13.56 -16.15 1.85
CA PHE A 61 12.55 -15.68 2.79
C PHE A 61 11.40 -16.69 2.81
N TYR A 62 11.47 -17.64 3.75
CA TYR A 62 10.49 -18.71 3.94
C TYR A 62 9.32 -18.30 4.85
N PRO A 63 8.18 -19.02 4.81
CA PRO A 63 7.05 -18.75 5.72
C PRO A 63 7.43 -18.89 7.20
N LYS A 64 8.47 -19.67 7.53
CA LYS A 64 9.05 -19.72 8.89
C LYS A 64 9.47 -18.35 9.41
N HIS A 65 9.95 -17.45 8.54
CA HIS A 65 10.33 -16.10 8.95
C HIS A 65 9.13 -15.24 9.34
N LEU A 66 7.94 -15.57 8.83
CA LEU A 66 6.71 -14.91 9.28
C LEU A 66 6.46 -15.17 10.77
N ASP A 67 6.73 -16.39 11.23
CA ASP A 67 6.65 -16.76 12.66
C ASP A 67 7.85 -16.22 13.45
N THR A 68 9.06 -16.60 13.04
CA THR A 68 10.28 -16.39 13.83
C THR A 68 10.73 -14.93 13.93
N ARG A 69 10.33 -14.06 12.99
CA ARG A 69 10.56 -12.61 13.06
C ARG A 69 9.35 -11.85 13.63
N GLY A 70 8.33 -12.57 14.11
CA GLY A 70 7.14 -11.99 14.75
C GLY A 70 6.25 -11.18 13.79
N ILE A 71 6.31 -11.46 12.48
CA ILE A 71 5.49 -10.79 11.45
C ILE A 71 4.05 -11.27 11.54
N ALA A 72 3.84 -12.59 11.58
CA ALA A 72 2.52 -13.23 11.57
C ALA A 72 1.64 -12.78 12.74
N ALA A 73 2.22 -12.50 13.90
CA ALA A 73 1.51 -12.02 15.09
C ALA A 73 1.06 -10.54 14.99
N LYS A 74 1.54 -9.79 14.00
CA LYS A 74 1.27 -8.36 13.80
C LYS A 74 0.37 -8.09 12.58
N LEU A 75 0.08 -9.12 11.79
CA LEU A 75 -0.73 -9.02 10.58
C LEU A 75 -2.11 -9.64 10.80
N ASP A 76 -3.11 -9.09 10.11
CA ASP A 76 -4.45 -9.65 10.05
C ASP A 76 -4.62 -10.52 8.82
N VAL A 77 -4.05 -10.09 7.69
CA VAL A 77 -4.17 -10.76 6.38
C VAL A 77 -2.82 -10.81 5.66
N ILE A 78 -2.49 -11.97 5.10
CA ILE A 78 -1.46 -12.11 4.07
C ILE A 78 -2.16 -12.24 2.72
N ASN A 79 -1.77 -11.42 1.75
CA ASN A 79 -2.07 -11.64 0.35
C ASN A 79 -0.92 -12.44 -0.27
N TYR A 80 -1.16 -13.69 -0.63
CA TYR A 80 -0.18 -14.52 -1.32
C TYR A 80 -0.17 -14.22 -2.81
N SER A 81 0.93 -13.68 -3.31
CA SER A 81 1.11 -13.21 -4.69
C SER A 81 1.87 -14.25 -5.53
N PHE A 82 1.40 -14.77 -6.67
CA PHE A 82 0.12 -14.49 -7.33
C PHE A 82 -0.47 -15.75 -7.97
N GLY A 83 -1.80 -15.81 -8.01
CA GLY A 83 -2.56 -16.68 -8.93
C GLY A 83 -2.79 -15.99 -10.28
N ASN A 84 -3.03 -16.77 -11.33
CA ASN A 84 -3.13 -16.27 -12.70
C ASN A 84 -4.40 -16.81 -13.42
N ILE A 85 -4.78 -16.16 -14.53
CA ILE A 85 -5.91 -16.51 -15.39
C ILE A 85 -5.42 -17.19 -16.66
N HIS A 86 -5.97 -18.36 -16.98
CA HIS A 86 -5.54 -19.15 -18.12
C HIS A 86 -5.85 -18.42 -19.44
N PRO A 87 -4.87 -18.25 -20.35
CA PRO A 87 -4.99 -17.42 -21.56
C PRO A 87 -6.18 -17.71 -22.49
N THR A 88 -6.65 -18.96 -22.52
CA THR A 88 -7.72 -19.40 -23.41
C THR A 88 -8.93 -19.97 -22.68
N ASP A 89 -8.74 -20.47 -21.46
CA ASP A 89 -9.82 -21.10 -20.69
C ASP A 89 -10.51 -20.10 -19.77
N LEU A 90 -9.83 -18.99 -19.46
CA LEU A 90 -10.33 -17.90 -18.62
C LEU A 90 -10.76 -18.41 -17.22
N THR A 91 -9.96 -19.33 -16.69
CA THR A 91 -10.09 -19.95 -15.38
C THR A 91 -8.85 -19.65 -14.55
N CYS A 92 -8.97 -19.70 -13.22
CA CYS A 92 -7.78 -19.81 -12.38
C CYS A 92 -7.04 -21.10 -12.74
N PHE A 93 -5.72 -20.99 -12.83
CA PHE A 93 -4.85 -22.13 -13.07
C PHE A 93 -3.57 -22.01 -12.24
N MET A 94 -2.83 -23.11 -12.19
CA MET A 94 -1.47 -23.14 -11.70
C MET A 94 -0.59 -23.79 -12.76
N ALA A 95 0.67 -23.35 -12.83
CA ALA A 95 1.67 -23.88 -13.72
C ALA A 95 3.04 -23.73 -13.05
N ASN A 96 4.05 -24.42 -13.56
CA ASN A 96 5.45 -24.19 -13.19
C ASN A 96 6.20 -23.57 -14.39
N LYS A 97 6.02 -22.27 -14.57
CA LYS A 97 6.59 -21.48 -15.66
C LYS A 97 6.82 -20.05 -15.18
N ALA A 98 8.09 -19.65 -15.11
CA ALA A 98 8.46 -18.28 -14.78
C ALA A 98 7.86 -17.27 -15.78
N ALA A 99 7.51 -16.09 -15.28
CA ALA A 99 7.15 -14.96 -16.10
C ALA A 99 8.32 -14.49 -16.98
N GLY A 100 8.00 -13.85 -18.10
CA GLY A 100 8.97 -13.11 -18.92
C GLY A 100 9.37 -11.78 -18.28
N ASP A 101 10.25 -11.04 -18.95
CA ASP A 101 10.58 -9.67 -18.57
C ASP A 101 9.44 -8.68 -18.87
N ASP A 102 9.39 -7.56 -18.16
CA ASP A 102 8.28 -6.57 -18.25
C ASP A 102 8.17 -5.87 -19.62
N ASN A 103 9.15 -6.01 -20.52
CA ASN A 103 9.07 -5.48 -21.89
C ASN A 103 8.44 -6.50 -22.87
N ASN A 104 8.02 -7.67 -22.39
CA ASN A 104 7.39 -8.71 -23.19
C ASN A 104 5.86 -8.66 -23.03
N PRO A 105 5.07 -8.40 -24.09
CA PRO A 105 3.60 -8.35 -24.03
C PRO A 105 2.92 -9.67 -23.61
N ASN A 106 3.68 -10.76 -23.54
CA ASN A 106 3.21 -12.09 -23.17
C ASN A 106 3.96 -12.63 -21.95
N ALA A 107 4.56 -11.76 -21.13
CA ALA A 107 5.36 -12.15 -19.98
C ALA A 107 4.57 -13.06 -19.00
N GLY A 108 3.30 -12.75 -18.76
CA GLY A 108 2.43 -13.53 -17.87
C GLY A 108 1.71 -14.73 -18.49
N ASP A 109 1.81 -14.93 -19.81
CA ASP A 109 0.98 -15.93 -20.50
C ASP A 109 1.33 -17.34 -20.03
N GLY A 110 0.39 -17.98 -19.32
CA GLY A 110 0.58 -19.34 -18.79
C GLY A 110 1.63 -19.44 -17.68
N ALA A 111 2.06 -18.31 -17.11
CA ALA A 111 3.05 -18.26 -16.05
C ALA A 111 2.43 -18.56 -14.67
N GLY A 112 3.26 -19.08 -13.78
CA GLY A 112 2.93 -19.48 -12.41
C GLY A 112 4.08 -20.27 -11.80
N ASP A 113 4.04 -20.54 -10.50
CA ASP A 113 5.07 -21.33 -9.83
C ASP A 113 4.47 -22.32 -8.82
N SER A 114 3.80 -23.33 -9.38
CA SER A 114 3.27 -24.47 -8.64
C SER A 114 4.38 -25.26 -7.92
N TYR A 115 5.64 -25.09 -8.31
CA TYR A 115 6.76 -25.71 -7.60
C TYR A 115 6.96 -25.07 -6.23
N ALA A 116 7.06 -23.74 -6.15
CA ALA A 116 7.08 -23.02 -4.89
C ALA A 116 5.82 -23.29 -4.05
N ASP A 117 4.66 -23.26 -4.71
CA ASP A 117 3.36 -23.34 -4.02
C ASP A 117 3.19 -24.65 -3.26
N TYR A 118 3.37 -25.81 -3.92
CA TYR A 118 3.01 -27.09 -3.32
C TYR A 118 3.90 -28.30 -3.66
N GLN A 119 5.07 -28.11 -4.29
CA GLN A 119 5.96 -29.23 -4.67
C GLN A 119 7.38 -29.13 -4.08
N ARG A 120 7.85 -27.94 -3.70
CA ARG A 120 9.16 -27.75 -3.06
C ARG A 120 9.10 -28.23 -1.62
N THR A 121 9.91 -29.24 -1.29
CA THR A 121 10.05 -29.72 0.09
C THR A 121 10.86 -28.75 0.95
N PHE A 122 10.46 -28.61 2.22
CA PHE A 122 11.17 -27.86 3.24
C PHE A 122 11.87 -28.80 4.21
N SER A 123 13.11 -28.44 4.58
CA SER A 123 13.85 -29.13 5.62
C SER A 123 13.29 -28.76 7.00
N ALA A 124 13.57 -29.55 8.03
CA ALA A 124 13.22 -29.18 9.41
C ALA A 124 13.77 -27.80 9.83
N ALA A 125 14.90 -27.37 9.24
CA ALA A 125 15.47 -26.06 9.51
C ALA A 125 14.68 -24.93 8.84
N ASP A 126 13.99 -25.19 7.74
CA ASP A 126 13.25 -24.18 6.96
C ASP A 126 11.74 -24.22 7.21
N SER A 127 11.22 -25.31 7.77
CA SER A 127 9.79 -25.47 8.06
C SER A 127 9.33 -24.63 9.26
N VAL A 128 8.09 -24.16 9.20
CA VAL A 128 7.45 -23.35 10.24
C VAL A 128 7.37 -24.14 11.54
N ASP A 129 6.95 -25.40 11.50
CA ASP A 129 6.80 -26.24 12.71
C ASP A 129 8.11 -26.92 13.17
N GLY A 130 9.19 -26.77 12.41
CA GLY A 130 10.48 -27.41 12.68
C GLY A 130 10.57 -28.88 12.26
N VAL A 131 9.62 -29.37 11.46
CA VAL A 131 9.56 -30.74 10.95
C VAL A 131 9.75 -30.74 9.44
N ALA A 132 10.62 -31.61 8.94
CA ALA A 132 10.82 -31.72 7.50
C ALA A 132 9.58 -32.26 6.79
N ASP A 133 9.31 -31.72 5.60
CA ASP A 133 8.28 -32.24 4.71
C ASP A 133 8.53 -33.73 4.40
N LYS A 134 7.46 -34.49 4.25
CA LYS A 134 7.52 -35.92 3.88
C LYS A 134 7.03 -36.10 2.46
N TRP A 135 7.62 -37.06 1.76
CA TRP A 135 7.32 -37.36 0.36
C TRP A 135 5.89 -37.86 0.13
N ASP A 136 5.23 -38.41 1.16
CA ASP A 136 3.89 -38.99 1.10
C ASP A 136 2.78 -38.02 1.55
N GLN A 137 3.11 -36.76 1.82
CA GLN A 137 2.10 -35.74 2.11
C GLN A 137 1.35 -35.33 0.83
N PRO A 138 0.05 -35.01 0.92
CA PRO A 138 -0.71 -34.56 -0.26
C PRO A 138 -0.17 -33.27 -0.88
N ILE A 139 0.39 -32.38 -0.07
CA ILE A 139 1.06 -31.14 -0.51
C ILE A 139 2.28 -30.88 0.37
N VAL A 140 3.28 -30.25 -0.22
CA VAL A 140 4.43 -29.64 0.47
C VAL A 140 4.45 -28.14 0.14
N GLY A 141 5.60 -27.49 0.02
CA GLY A 141 5.68 -26.12 -0.51
C GLY A 141 5.16 -25.05 0.45
N VAL A 142 5.08 -23.82 -0.05
CA VAL A 142 4.56 -22.67 0.73
C VAL A 142 3.16 -22.95 1.27
N PHE A 143 2.32 -23.70 0.55
CA PHE A 143 0.97 -24.05 0.97
C PHE A 143 0.97 -24.93 2.23
N ASN A 144 1.82 -25.97 2.30
CA ASN A 144 1.96 -26.72 3.55
C ASN A 144 2.47 -25.81 4.69
N GLN A 145 3.47 -24.98 4.39
CA GLN A 145 4.05 -24.09 5.39
C GLN A 145 3.04 -23.03 5.90
N PHE A 146 2.10 -22.58 5.08
CA PHE A 146 0.99 -21.73 5.52
C PHE A 146 -0.02 -22.48 6.39
N ARG A 147 -0.27 -23.77 6.13
CA ARG A 147 -1.08 -24.60 7.02
C ARG A 147 -0.44 -24.69 8.41
N GLU A 148 0.87 -24.90 8.49
CA GLU A 148 1.63 -24.90 9.75
C GLU A 148 1.60 -23.51 10.43
N LEU A 149 1.76 -22.43 9.64
CA LEU A 149 1.73 -21.06 10.16
C LEU A 149 0.37 -20.73 10.78
N LYS A 150 -0.74 -21.09 10.14
CA LYS A 150 -2.10 -20.88 10.67
C LYS A 150 -2.37 -21.69 11.94
N ALA A 151 -1.74 -22.86 12.09
CA ALA A 151 -1.83 -23.62 13.33
C ALA A 151 -1.18 -22.88 14.51
N LYS A 152 -0.12 -22.12 14.27
CA LYS A 152 0.53 -21.25 15.27
C LYS A 152 -0.20 -19.91 15.46
N HIS A 153 -0.73 -19.34 14.38
CA HIS A 153 -1.36 -18.02 14.32
C HIS A 153 -2.80 -18.12 13.81
N PRO A 154 -3.76 -18.63 14.61
CA PRO A 154 -5.12 -18.91 14.14
C PRO A 154 -5.95 -17.65 13.81
N HIS A 155 -5.49 -16.47 14.24
CA HIS A 155 -6.10 -15.19 13.89
C HIS A 155 -5.80 -14.78 12.44
N LEU A 156 -4.60 -15.11 11.96
CA LEU A 156 -4.09 -14.71 10.65
C LEU A 156 -4.92 -15.30 9.52
N LYS A 157 -5.31 -14.45 8.57
CA LYS A 157 -5.98 -14.83 7.34
C LYS A 157 -5.00 -14.84 6.18
N ILE A 158 -5.24 -15.73 5.21
CA ILE A 158 -4.42 -15.79 4.00
C ILE A 158 -5.33 -15.74 2.79
N ASN A 159 -5.22 -14.71 1.97
CA ASN A 159 -5.88 -14.62 0.67
C ASN A 159 -4.91 -15.08 -0.43
N ILE A 160 -5.45 -15.65 -1.50
CA ILE A 160 -4.73 -15.72 -2.77
C ILE A 160 -4.96 -14.39 -3.51
N SER A 161 -3.90 -13.72 -3.94
CA SER A 161 -4.03 -12.54 -4.81
C SER A 161 -3.92 -12.96 -6.27
N LEU A 162 -4.93 -12.63 -7.06
CA LEU A 162 -5.01 -12.94 -8.49
C LEU A 162 -4.53 -11.73 -9.29
N GLY A 163 -3.55 -11.92 -10.17
CA GLY A 163 -3.04 -10.86 -11.02
C GLY A 163 -1.71 -10.29 -10.55
N GLY A 164 -1.71 -9.01 -10.21
CA GLY A 164 -0.53 -8.16 -10.15
C GLY A 164 -0.11 -7.69 -11.55
N TRP A 165 0.92 -6.85 -11.58
CA TRP A 165 1.44 -6.20 -12.79
C TRP A 165 1.46 -7.13 -14.01
N THR A 166 2.18 -8.26 -13.94
CA THR A 166 2.44 -9.14 -15.08
C THR A 166 1.32 -10.12 -15.42
N TYR A 167 0.46 -10.50 -14.46
CA TYR A 167 -0.58 -11.54 -14.67
C TYR A 167 -1.98 -10.96 -14.92
N SER A 168 -2.10 -9.64 -15.05
CA SER A 168 -3.39 -8.96 -15.23
C SER A 168 -4.01 -9.07 -16.62
N LYS A 169 -3.27 -9.58 -17.61
CA LYS A 169 -3.64 -9.50 -19.04
C LYS A 169 -5.04 -10.02 -19.40
N TYR A 170 -5.46 -11.12 -18.80
CA TYR A 170 -6.69 -11.83 -19.20
C TYR A 170 -7.91 -11.51 -18.32
N PHE A 171 -7.81 -10.54 -17.41
CA PHE A 171 -8.98 -10.11 -16.63
C PHE A 171 -10.07 -9.53 -17.52
N HIS A 172 -9.72 -8.70 -18.51
CA HIS A 172 -10.68 -8.15 -19.49
C HIS A 172 -11.53 -9.24 -20.12
N ASP A 173 -10.88 -10.29 -20.65
CA ASP A 173 -11.57 -11.39 -21.33
C ASP A 173 -12.46 -12.18 -20.37
N ALA A 174 -11.95 -12.48 -19.18
CA ALA A 174 -12.69 -13.23 -18.17
C ALA A 174 -13.88 -12.43 -17.60
N ALA A 175 -13.74 -11.11 -17.46
CA ALA A 175 -14.77 -10.23 -16.93
C ALA A 175 -15.88 -9.89 -17.95
N LYS A 176 -15.62 -10.09 -19.25
CA LYS A 176 -16.43 -9.57 -20.37
C LYS A 176 -17.91 -9.98 -20.39
N THR A 177 -18.21 -11.21 -19.99
CA THR A 177 -19.58 -11.76 -20.06
C THR A 177 -19.99 -12.41 -18.75
N ASP A 178 -21.29 -12.52 -18.50
CA ASP A 178 -21.82 -13.23 -17.33
C ASP A 178 -21.31 -14.69 -17.26
N ALA A 179 -21.26 -15.38 -18.41
CA ALA A 179 -20.79 -16.75 -18.48
C ALA A 179 -19.28 -16.87 -18.17
N SER A 180 -18.45 -15.98 -18.72
CA SER A 180 -17.00 -15.97 -18.46
C SER A 180 -16.69 -15.60 -17.01
N ARG A 181 -17.40 -14.63 -16.42
CA ARG A 181 -17.26 -14.27 -15.01
C ARG A 181 -17.56 -15.45 -14.09
N LYS A 182 -18.71 -16.10 -14.28
CA LYS A 182 -19.10 -17.30 -13.51
C LYS A 182 -18.07 -18.41 -13.64
N LYS A 183 -17.53 -18.61 -14.85
CA LYS A 183 -16.49 -19.61 -15.12
C LYS A 183 -15.20 -19.30 -14.36
N LEU A 184 -14.69 -18.07 -14.45
CA LEU A 184 -13.51 -17.63 -13.71
C LEU A 184 -13.73 -17.82 -12.20
N VAL A 185 -14.76 -17.20 -11.64
CA VAL A 185 -15.03 -17.20 -10.20
C VAL A 185 -15.17 -18.63 -9.65
N SER A 186 -15.96 -19.48 -10.31
CA SER A 186 -16.15 -20.86 -9.86
C SER A 186 -14.85 -21.68 -9.91
N SER A 187 -14.00 -21.46 -10.91
CA SER A 187 -12.70 -22.14 -11.00
C SER A 187 -11.73 -21.68 -9.90
N CYS A 188 -11.70 -20.38 -9.57
CA CYS A 188 -10.86 -19.84 -8.51
C CYS A 188 -11.30 -20.32 -7.12
N ILE A 189 -12.61 -20.35 -6.85
CA ILE A 189 -13.16 -20.91 -5.61
C ILE A 189 -12.86 -22.40 -5.51
N LYS A 190 -13.01 -23.15 -6.60
CA LYS A 190 -12.64 -24.58 -6.62
C LYS A 190 -11.16 -24.78 -6.29
N GLN A 191 -10.27 -24.04 -6.97
CA GLN A 191 -8.84 -24.24 -6.79
C GLN A 191 -8.34 -23.81 -5.41
N TYR A 192 -8.66 -22.59 -4.98
CA TYR A 192 -8.05 -22.00 -3.79
C TYR A 192 -8.89 -22.15 -2.53
N ILE A 193 -10.22 -22.08 -2.63
CA ILE A 193 -11.09 -22.16 -1.43
C ILE A 193 -11.45 -23.61 -1.11
N GLN A 194 -11.87 -24.39 -2.11
CA GLN A 194 -12.10 -25.83 -1.93
C GLN A 194 -10.78 -26.60 -1.86
N GLY A 195 -9.69 -26.02 -2.37
CA GLY A 195 -8.34 -26.60 -2.28
C GLY A 195 -8.07 -27.69 -3.31
N ASP A 196 -8.80 -27.70 -4.43
CA ASP A 196 -8.62 -28.65 -5.51
C ASP A 196 -7.44 -28.24 -6.39
N LEU A 197 -6.24 -28.67 -6.01
CA LEU A 197 -5.02 -28.40 -6.77
C LEU A 197 -4.86 -29.39 -7.94
N PRO A 198 -4.26 -28.95 -9.07
CA PRO A 198 -3.73 -29.87 -10.07
C PRO A 198 -2.76 -30.88 -9.44
N VAL A 199 -2.71 -32.10 -9.97
CA VAL A 199 -1.73 -33.09 -9.54
C VAL A 199 -0.44 -32.88 -10.34
N GLU A 200 0.60 -32.39 -9.68
CA GLU A 200 1.91 -32.11 -10.27
C GLU A 200 3.02 -32.57 -9.33
N GLY A 201 4.08 -33.17 -9.89
CA GLY A 201 5.23 -33.63 -9.09
C GLY A 201 4.91 -34.71 -8.05
N GLY A 202 3.72 -35.33 -8.09
CA GLY A 202 3.23 -36.28 -7.09
C GLY A 202 2.42 -35.65 -5.95
N TYR A 203 2.22 -34.32 -5.98
CA TYR A 203 1.48 -33.55 -4.99
C TYR A 203 0.21 -32.93 -5.60
N GLY A 204 -0.70 -32.46 -4.76
CA GLY A 204 -1.97 -31.87 -5.14
C GLY A 204 -3.11 -32.89 -5.19
N GLY A 205 -4.23 -32.49 -5.80
CA GLY A 205 -5.47 -33.25 -5.85
C GLY A 205 -6.62 -32.61 -5.08
N PRO A 206 -7.82 -33.22 -5.12
CA PRO A 206 -9.04 -32.65 -4.55
C PRO A 206 -8.91 -32.38 -3.05
N GLY A 207 -9.28 -31.17 -2.63
CA GLY A 207 -9.30 -30.75 -1.22
C GLY A 207 -7.94 -30.66 -0.52
N THR A 208 -6.82 -30.85 -1.21
CA THR A 208 -5.50 -30.95 -0.57
C THR A 208 -5.00 -29.64 0.03
N ALA A 209 -5.46 -28.50 -0.50
CA ALA A 209 -5.20 -27.16 0.03
C ALA A 209 -6.38 -26.56 0.83
N ALA A 210 -7.42 -27.35 1.12
CA ALA A 210 -8.61 -26.85 1.80
C ALA A 210 -8.26 -26.23 3.17
N GLY A 211 -8.81 -25.06 3.45
CA GLY A 211 -8.61 -24.35 4.73
C GLY A 211 -7.33 -23.51 4.82
N ILE A 212 -6.46 -23.53 3.81
CA ILE A 212 -5.29 -22.63 3.72
C ILE A 212 -5.75 -21.20 3.46
N PHE A 213 -6.56 -21.01 2.41
CA PHE A 213 -7.03 -19.68 2.02
C PHE A 213 -8.34 -19.29 2.72
N ASP A 214 -8.42 -18.03 3.14
CA ASP A 214 -9.54 -17.39 3.80
C ASP A 214 -10.25 -16.37 2.91
N GLY A 215 -9.81 -16.22 1.67
CA GLY A 215 -10.40 -15.28 0.73
C GLY A 215 -9.62 -15.18 -0.57
N ILE A 216 -10.07 -14.24 -1.39
CA ILE A 216 -9.49 -13.92 -2.69
C ILE A 216 -9.25 -12.41 -2.71
N ASP A 217 -8.05 -12.03 -3.14
CA ASP A 217 -7.67 -10.68 -3.45
C ASP A 217 -7.59 -10.52 -4.99
N ILE A 218 -8.16 -9.45 -5.52
CA ILE A 218 -8.14 -9.15 -6.96
C ILE A 218 -7.17 -8.00 -7.22
N ASP A 219 -6.11 -8.28 -7.95
CA ASP A 219 -5.09 -7.31 -8.33
C ASP A 219 -5.07 -7.18 -9.87
N TRP A 220 -6.12 -6.58 -10.42
CA TRP A 220 -6.20 -6.28 -11.85
C TRP A 220 -5.60 -4.91 -12.12
N GLU A 221 -4.47 -4.89 -12.82
CA GLU A 221 -3.75 -3.67 -13.20
C GLU A 221 -3.83 -3.42 -14.72
N TYR A 222 -4.78 -2.64 -15.25
CA TYR A 222 -5.93 -2.02 -14.57
C TYR A 222 -7.19 -2.13 -15.45
N PRO A 223 -8.40 -2.24 -14.86
CA PRO A 223 -9.64 -2.23 -15.63
C PRO A 223 -9.72 -0.99 -16.53
N GLY A 224 -9.95 -1.19 -17.83
CA GLY A 224 -10.25 -0.12 -18.78
C GLY A 224 -9.10 0.84 -19.12
N SER A 225 -7.91 0.60 -18.58
CA SER A 225 -6.74 1.47 -18.77
C SER A 225 -5.62 0.78 -19.53
N SER A 226 -4.94 1.54 -20.38
CA SER A 226 -3.68 1.13 -21.02
C SER A 226 -2.47 1.27 -20.08
N GLY A 227 -2.65 1.79 -18.87
CA GLY A 227 -1.58 2.06 -17.90
C GLY A 227 -1.12 0.85 -17.09
N GLY A 228 -1.53 -0.37 -17.46
CA GLY A 228 -1.02 -1.62 -16.89
C GLY A 228 0.20 -2.16 -17.64
N HIS A 229 0.61 -3.38 -17.30
CA HIS A 229 1.70 -4.08 -18.00
C HIS A 229 1.46 -4.18 -19.51
N LEU A 230 2.55 -4.14 -20.27
CA LEU A 230 2.54 -4.23 -21.72
C LEU A 230 1.76 -5.47 -22.18
N GLY A 231 0.85 -5.30 -23.14
CA GLY A 231 0.07 -6.40 -23.70
C GLY A 231 -1.17 -6.80 -22.89
N ASN A 232 -1.45 -6.15 -21.76
CA ASN A 232 -2.73 -6.33 -21.07
C ASN A 232 -3.90 -6.01 -22.00
N HIS A 233 -4.93 -6.84 -21.97
CA HIS A 233 -6.17 -6.54 -22.67
C HIS A 233 -6.99 -5.58 -21.81
N TYR A 234 -7.66 -4.63 -22.45
CA TYR A 234 -8.50 -3.64 -21.79
C TYR A 234 -9.58 -3.12 -22.75
N GLY A 235 -10.68 -2.62 -22.20
CA GLY A 235 -11.76 -1.98 -22.94
C GLY A 235 -12.63 -1.10 -22.05
N PRO A 236 -13.38 -0.14 -22.62
CA PRO A 236 -14.23 0.76 -21.82
C PRO A 236 -15.28 0.01 -20.99
N GLU A 237 -15.72 -1.18 -21.44
CA GLU A 237 -16.66 -2.03 -20.70
C GLU A 237 -16.10 -2.61 -19.39
N ASP A 238 -14.78 -2.52 -19.17
CA ASP A 238 -14.15 -2.99 -17.95
C ASP A 238 -14.62 -2.23 -16.71
N LYS A 239 -15.10 -0.98 -16.88
CA LYS A 239 -15.64 -0.18 -15.78
C LYS A 239 -16.80 -0.88 -15.10
N GLU A 240 -17.82 -1.28 -15.85
CA GLU A 240 -18.95 -2.04 -15.32
C GLU A 240 -18.60 -3.52 -15.10
N ASN A 241 -17.77 -4.11 -15.97
CA ASN A 241 -17.43 -5.54 -15.86
C ASN A 241 -16.60 -5.86 -14.62
N PHE A 242 -15.75 -4.94 -14.16
CA PHE A 242 -15.02 -5.11 -12.90
C PHE A 242 -15.97 -5.17 -11.71
N THR A 243 -16.94 -4.24 -11.62
CA THR A 243 -17.99 -4.28 -10.59
C THR A 243 -18.78 -5.59 -10.63
N LEU A 244 -19.17 -6.05 -11.82
CA LEU A 244 -19.90 -7.32 -11.99
C LEU A 244 -19.04 -8.54 -11.64
N LEU A 245 -17.73 -8.49 -11.86
CA LEU A 245 -16.80 -9.54 -11.46
C LEU A 245 -16.70 -9.64 -9.94
N LEU A 246 -16.54 -8.50 -9.25
CA LEU A 246 -16.52 -8.45 -7.79
C LEU A 246 -17.85 -8.93 -7.18
N ALA A 247 -18.98 -8.55 -7.78
CA ALA A 247 -20.30 -9.01 -7.38
C ALA A 247 -20.43 -10.54 -7.49
N GLU A 248 -19.92 -11.14 -8.57
CA GLU A 248 -19.98 -12.60 -8.77
C GLU A 248 -19.03 -13.33 -7.79
N PHE A 249 -17.82 -12.82 -7.53
CA PHE A 249 -16.95 -13.35 -6.47
C PHE A 249 -17.64 -13.33 -5.11
N ARG A 250 -18.18 -12.18 -4.70
CA ARG A 250 -18.87 -12.03 -3.39
C ARG A 250 -20.00 -13.04 -3.25
N LYS A 251 -20.86 -13.12 -4.27
CA LYS A 251 -22.00 -14.05 -4.31
C LYS A 251 -21.57 -15.51 -4.14
N GLN A 252 -20.57 -15.98 -4.90
CA GLN A 252 -20.16 -17.39 -4.81
C GLN A 252 -19.39 -17.69 -3.52
N LEU A 253 -18.56 -16.76 -3.03
CA LEU A 253 -17.89 -16.88 -1.74
C LEU A 253 -18.89 -16.97 -0.58
N ASP A 254 -19.94 -16.13 -0.59
CA ASP A 254 -21.00 -16.16 0.43
C ASP A 254 -21.82 -17.45 0.37
N ALA A 255 -22.18 -17.89 -0.84
CA ALA A 255 -22.88 -19.16 -1.02
C ALA A 255 -22.06 -20.36 -0.52
N TYR A 256 -20.75 -20.38 -0.84
CA TYR A 256 -19.85 -21.41 -0.34
C TYR A 256 -19.71 -21.35 1.18
N GLY A 257 -19.49 -20.15 1.74
CA GLY A 257 -19.43 -19.90 3.17
C GLY A 257 -20.67 -20.38 3.93
N ALA A 258 -21.86 -20.01 3.46
CA ALA A 258 -23.14 -20.42 4.04
C ALA A 258 -23.31 -21.95 4.04
N ALA A 259 -22.89 -22.63 2.97
CA ALA A 259 -22.91 -24.09 2.88
C ALA A 259 -21.86 -24.79 3.77
N HIS A 260 -20.82 -24.08 4.21
CA HIS A 260 -19.67 -24.63 4.94
C HIS A 260 -19.51 -23.97 6.32
N GLY A 261 -20.57 -24.03 7.12
CA GLY A 261 -20.54 -23.59 8.52
C GLY A 261 -20.65 -22.09 8.73
N GLY A 262 -21.12 -21.34 7.73
CA GLY A 262 -21.32 -19.89 7.83
C GLY A 262 -20.02 -19.08 7.82
N LYS A 263 -18.90 -19.66 7.36
CA LYS A 263 -17.63 -18.95 7.28
C LYS A 263 -17.71 -17.82 6.26
N LYS A 264 -17.42 -16.59 6.69
CA LYS A 264 -17.22 -15.46 5.77
C LYS A 264 -15.81 -15.55 5.18
N TYR A 265 -15.72 -15.65 3.86
CA TYR A 265 -14.47 -15.54 3.11
C TYR A 265 -14.23 -14.08 2.71
N LEU A 266 -12.99 -13.62 2.82
CA LEU A 266 -12.61 -12.27 2.44
C LEU A 266 -12.66 -12.10 0.91
N LEU A 267 -13.11 -10.94 0.48
CA LEU A 267 -12.90 -10.44 -0.88
C LEU A 267 -12.22 -9.07 -0.79
N THR A 268 -10.98 -8.98 -1.22
CA THR A 268 -10.21 -7.73 -1.26
C THR A 268 -9.79 -7.41 -2.68
N ALA A 269 -9.31 -6.20 -2.93
CA ALA A 269 -8.70 -5.84 -4.19
C ALA A 269 -7.56 -4.84 -3.99
N ALA A 270 -6.47 -5.00 -4.73
CA ALA A 270 -5.49 -3.94 -4.94
C ALA A 270 -6.01 -3.00 -6.03
N LEU A 271 -6.03 -1.70 -5.73
CA LEU A 271 -6.67 -0.69 -6.57
C LEU A 271 -5.73 0.50 -6.84
N PRO A 272 -5.86 1.17 -7.99
CA PRO A 272 -4.94 2.23 -8.39
C PRO A 272 -5.03 3.46 -7.48
N ALA A 273 -3.90 4.16 -7.36
CA ALA A 273 -3.83 5.49 -6.75
C ALA A 273 -3.90 6.64 -7.78
N GLY A 274 -3.69 6.38 -9.07
CA GLY A 274 -3.75 7.42 -10.10
C GLY A 274 -5.17 7.68 -10.61
N GLN A 275 -5.60 8.94 -10.62
CA GLN A 275 -6.91 9.38 -11.11
C GLN A 275 -7.16 9.02 -12.59
N ASP A 276 -6.09 8.94 -13.40
CA ASP A 276 -6.13 8.45 -14.78
C ASP A 276 -6.52 6.96 -14.91
N LYS A 277 -6.40 6.19 -13.82
CA LYS A 277 -6.80 4.79 -13.70
C LYS A 277 -8.11 4.64 -12.91
N ILE A 278 -8.28 5.40 -11.82
CA ILE A 278 -9.49 5.36 -10.97
C ILE A 278 -10.77 5.70 -11.76
N LYS A 279 -10.70 6.62 -12.75
CA LYS A 279 -11.85 6.99 -13.59
C LYS A 279 -12.54 5.83 -14.32
N TYR A 280 -11.83 4.72 -14.50
CA TYR A 280 -12.36 3.49 -15.10
C TYR A 280 -12.98 2.52 -14.09
N ILE A 281 -13.20 2.94 -12.85
CA ILE A 281 -13.81 2.10 -11.81
C ILE A 281 -15.07 2.79 -11.28
N GLU A 282 -16.11 1.99 -10.96
CA GLU A 282 -17.32 2.48 -10.28
C GLU A 282 -17.08 2.56 -8.76
N THR A 283 -16.33 3.59 -8.35
CA THR A 283 -15.89 3.84 -6.97
C THR A 283 -17.03 3.78 -5.96
N ASP A 284 -18.23 4.23 -6.35
CA ASP A 284 -19.45 4.29 -5.54
C ASP A 284 -20.15 2.93 -5.36
N LYS A 285 -19.76 1.91 -6.14
CA LYS A 285 -20.45 0.61 -6.17
C LYS A 285 -19.62 -0.52 -5.58
N ILE A 286 -18.32 -0.55 -5.89
CA ILE A 286 -17.49 -1.73 -5.57
C ILE A 286 -17.31 -1.96 -4.06
N GLY A 287 -17.43 -0.92 -3.24
CA GLY A 287 -17.37 -1.01 -1.78
C GLY A 287 -18.46 -1.87 -1.13
N ALA A 288 -19.55 -2.17 -1.86
CA ALA A 288 -20.59 -3.10 -1.41
C ALA A 288 -20.13 -4.57 -1.41
N TYR A 289 -19.13 -4.91 -2.22
CA TYR A 289 -18.64 -6.29 -2.40
C TYR A 289 -17.34 -6.56 -1.64
N LEU A 290 -16.48 -5.55 -1.55
CA LEU A 290 -15.17 -5.68 -0.92
C LEU A 290 -15.26 -5.61 0.61
N ASP A 291 -14.45 -6.43 1.25
CA ASP A 291 -14.12 -6.29 2.67
C ASP A 291 -13.12 -5.14 2.86
N TYR A 292 -12.07 -5.11 2.02
CA TYR A 292 -11.09 -4.04 1.97
C TYR A 292 -10.67 -3.70 0.54
N ALA A 293 -10.42 -2.44 0.27
CA ALA A 293 -9.72 -1.95 -0.92
C ALA A 293 -8.32 -1.49 -0.53
N ASN A 294 -7.32 -2.12 -1.12
CA ASN A 294 -5.91 -1.86 -0.87
C ASN A 294 -5.39 -0.88 -1.92
N ILE A 295 -5.34 0.41 -1.58
CA ILE A 295 -4.93 1.41 -2.56
C ILE A 295 -3.40 1.39 -2.68
N MET A 296 -2.90 1.17 -3.89
CA MET A 296 -1.46 1.12 -4.19
C MET A 296 -0.88 2.54 -4.24
N THR A 297 -0.84 3.20 -3.09
CA THR A 297 -0.40 4.60 -2.90
C THR A 297 1.13 4.73 -2.90
N TYR A 298 1.75 4.09 -3.87
CA TYR A 298 3.18 4.09 -4.18
C TYR A 298 3.34 4.02 -5.71
N ASP A 299 4.58 3.96 -6.21
CA ASP A 299 4.87 3.91 -7.65
C ASP A 299 4.40 5.12 -8.47
N MET A 300 4.27 6.29 -7.83
CA MET A 300 3.87 7.53 -8.49
C MET A 300 5.01 8.13 -9.33
N HIS A 301 6.26 7.88 -8.94
CA HIS A 301 7.48 8.28 -9.67
C HIS A 301 8.54 7.21 -9.61
N GLY A 302 9.24 6.99 -10.71
CA GLY A 302 10.24 5.93 -10.83
C GLY A 302 11.17 6.12 -12.02
N ALA A 303 12.13 5.22 -12.18
CA ALA A 303 13.16 5.36 -13.22
C ALA A 303 12.66 5.24 -14.68
N TRP A 304 11.36 5.03 -14.89
CA TRP A 304 10.71 5.28 -16.19
C TRP A 304 10.74 6.77 -16.56
N ASP A 305 10.83 7.67 -15.57
CA ASP A 305 11.22 9.07 -15.71
C ASP A 305 12.75 9.12 -15.93
N GLY A 306 13.17 8.61 -17.09
CA GLY A 306 14.56 8.20 -17.34
C GLY A 306 15.60 9.33 -17.25
N ASP A 307 15.22 10.53 -17.65
CA ASP A 307 16.04 11.75 -17.56
C ASP A 307 15.73 12.58 -16.30
N GLY A 308 14.91 12.02 -15.40
CA GLY A 308 14.27 12.72 -14.30
C GLY A 308 13.05 13.53 -14.77
N PRO A 309 12.55 14.44 -13.92
CA PRO A 309 13.09 14.79 -12.62
C PRO A 309 12.96 13.63 -11.60
N THR A 310 13.95 13.47 -10.74
CA THR A 310 13.84 12.63 -9.54
C THR A 310 12.75 13.19 -8.63
N TYR A 311 11.81 12.36 -8.21
CA TYR A 311 10.74 12.79 -7.32
C TYR A 311 10.23 11.64 -6.44
N HIS A 312 9.30 11.93 -5.54
CA HIS A 312 8.85 10.98 -4.52
C HIS A 312 8.00 9.87 -5.12
N GLN A 313 8.23 8.60 -4.79
CA GLN A 313 7.38 7.53 -5.34
C GLN A 313 5.98 7.47 -4.71
N SER A 314 5.77 8.23 -3.65
CA SER A 314 4.61 8.10 -2.75
C SER A 314 4.46 9.38 -1.92
N PRO A 315 4.37 10.57 -2.56
CA PRO A 315 4.19 11.84 -1.85
C PRO A 315 2.80 11.86 -1.19
N LEU A 316 2.74 12.20 0.10
CA LEU A 316 1.45 12.29 0.79
C LEU A 316 0.58 13.39 0.16
N TYR A 317 1.17 14.55 -0.11
CA TYR A 317 0.54 15.68 -0.78
C TYR A 317 1.31 16.07 -2.04
N SER A 318 0.61 16.67 -3.00
CA SER A 318 1.24 17.29 -4.17
C SER A 318 1.98 18.57 -3.74
N GLY A 319 3.30 18.60 -3.92
CA GLY A 319 4.13 19.75 -3.55
C GLY A 319 4.01 20.88 -4.58
N ALA A 320 4.02 22.13 -4.13
CA ALA A 320 3.97 23.30 -5.03
C ALA A 320 5.16 23.35 -6.02
N ASN A 321 6.26 22.71 -5.67
CA ASN A 321 7.48 22.61 -6.48
C ASN A 321 7.67 21.21 -7.10
N ASP A 322 6.64 20.37 -7.11
CA ASP A 322 6.66 19.13 -7.88
C ASP A 322 6.98 19.51 -9.34
N PRO A 323 8.05 18.96 -9.94
CA PRO A 323 8.48 19.30 -11.31
C PRO A 323 7.79 18.47 -12.40
N THR A 324 6.91 17.54 -12.04
CA THR A 324 6.33 16.55 -12.96
C THR A 324 5.16 17.12 -13.75
N ASP A 325 4.76 16.44 -14.82
CA ASP A 325 3.64 16.89 -15.64
C ASP A 325 2.30 16.63 -14.90
N PRO A 326 1.35 17.58 -14.95
CA PRO A 326 0.00 17.33 -14.48
C PRO A 326 -0.67 16.15 -15.21
N ILE A 327 -1.60 15.50 -14.53
CA ILE A 327 -2.36 14.40 -15.10
C ILE A 327 -3.54 14.97 -15.90
N GLU A 328 -3.59 14.66 -17.19
CA GLU A 328 -4.71 15.07 -18.05
C GLU A 328 -6.03 14.39 -17.64
N PRO A 329 -7.18 15.09 -17.71
CA PRO A 329 -7.38 16.44 -18.27
C PRO A 329 -7.25 17.58 -17.25
N GLY A 330 -6.80 17.29 -16.03
CA GLY A 330 -6.77 18.24 -14.93
C GLY A 330 -5.44 18.96 -14.76
N THR A 331 -5.23 19.47 -13.55
CA THR A 331 -3.98 20.14 -13.14
C THR A 331 -3.31 19.46 -11.95
N GLU A 332 -3.96 18.44 -11.41
CA GLU A 332 -3.54 17.62 -10.29
C GLU A 332 -2.37 16.72 -10.72
N LYS A 333 -1.63 16.23 -9.73
CA LYS A 333 -0.51 15.31 -9.91
C LYS A 333 -0.81 14.02 -9.18
N TYR A 334 0.15 13.11 -9.10
CA TYR A 334 -0.01 11.94 -8.25
C TYR A 334 0.39 12.28 -6.82
N SER A 335 -0.57 12.16 -5.91
CA SER A 335 -0.33 12.16 -4.48
C SER A 335 -1.25 11.17 -3.78
N ILE A 336 -0.90 10.77 -2.56
CA ILE A 336 -1.76 9.93 -1.73
C ILE A 336 -3.07 10.65 -1.44
N ASP A 337 -3.02 11.95 -1.16
CA ASP A 337 -4.22 12.74 -0.86
C ASP A 337 -5.20 12.79 -2.04
N ASP A 338 -4.71 13.11 -3.24
CA ASP A 338 -5.54 13.12 -4.47
C ASP A 338 -6.15 11.74 -4.74
N ALA A 339 -5.40 10.66 -4.49
CA ALA A 339 -5.90 9.30 -4.64
C ALA A 339 -7.06 9.01 -3.67
N ILE A 340 -6.91 9.38 -2.39
CA ILE A 340 -7.92 9.14 -1.36
C ILE A 340 -9.16 10.01 -1.58
N ASP A 341 -8.98 11.27 -1.97
CA ASP A 341 -10.07 12.16 -2.37
C ASP A 341 -10.84 11.56 -3.54
N ALA A 342 -10.17 11.12 -4.60
CA ALA A 342 -10.82 10.49 -5.75
C ALA A 342 -11.67 9.26 -5.36
N TRP A 343 -11.20 8.41 -4.45
CA TRP A 343 -11.95 7.24 -3.99
C TRP A 343 -13.15 7.59 -3.11
N ILE A 344 -12.97 8.50 -2.14
CA ILE A 344 -13.97 8.79 -1.11
C ILE A 344 -14.92 9.90 -1.55
N ASP A 345 -14.36 11.04 -1.97
CA ASP A 345 -15.09 12.27 -2.24
C ASP A 345 -15.42 12.44 -3.73
N GLY A 346 -14.62 11.80 -4.59
CA GLY A 346 -14.73 11.87 -6.04
C GLY A 346 -13.91 12.99 -6.64
N ASP A 347 -13.80 12.97 -7.96
CA ASP A 347 -13.08 13.98 -8.72
C ASP A 347 -13.82 14.25 -10.05
N PRO A 348 -14.63 15.33 -10.10
CA PRO A 348 -15.39 15.69 -11.29
C PRO A 348 -14.53 15.99 -12.53
N VAL A 349 -13.28 16.44 -12.36
CA VAL A 349 -12.38 16.76 -13.48
C VAL A 349 -12.05 15.51 -14.28
N TYR A 350 -11.86 14.38 -13.59
CA TYR A 350 -11.58 13.07 -14.20
C TYR A 350 -12.83 12.21 -14.39
N GLY A 351 -14.00 12.69 -13.97
CA GLY A 351 -15.26 11.93 -14.04
C GLY A 351 -15.35 10.79 -13.02
N ILE A 352 -14.70 10.96 -11.87
CA ILE A 352 -14.70 10.01 -10.76
C ILE A 352 -15.83 10.37 -9.80
N THR A 353 -16.71 9.40 -9.52
CA THR A 353 -17.90 9.63 -8.70
C THR A 353 -17.59 9.76 -7.21
N GLY A 354 -16.52 9.12 -6.72
CA GLY A 354 -16.26 8.96 -5.29
C GLY A 354 -17.19 7.94 -4.65
N GLY A 355 -17.42 8.05 -3.35
CA GLY A 355 -18.39 7.25 -2.60
C GLY A 355 -17.87 5.93 -2.03
N PHE A 356 -16.57 5.63 -2.14
CA PHE A 356 -16.01 4.44 -1.52
C PHE A 356 -16.00 4.58 0.02
N PRO A 357 -16.42 3.56 0.80
CA PRO A 357 -16.42 3.66 2.26
C PRO A 357 -15.00 3.78 2.85
N ALA A 358 -14.68 4.93 3.45
CA ALA A 358 -13.36 5.22 4.03
C ALA A 358 -12.83 4.10 4.96
N GLY A 359 -13.67 3.59 5.85
CA GLY A 359 -13.32 2.51 6.80
C GLY A 359 -13.02 1.15 6.16
N LYS A 360 -13.17 1.00 4.84
CA LYS A 360 -12.77 -0.18 4.07
C LYS A 360 -11.54 0.07 3.19
N LEU A 361 -11.05 1.30 3.12
CA LEU A 361 -9.91 1.67 2.29
C LEU A 361 -8.63 1.57 3.13
N THR A 362 -7.62 0.85 2.66
CA THR A 362 -6.30 0.78 3.29
C THR A 362 -5.27 1.56 2.48
N LEU A 363 -4.33 2.22 3.18
CA LEU A 363 -3.19 2.89 2.54
C LEU A 363 -2.07 1.92 2.24
N GLY A 364 -1.46 2.08 1.08
CA GLY A 364 -0.27 1.35 0.65
C GLY A 364 1.02 1.86 1.31
N TYR A 365 1.86 0.91 1.72
CA TYR A 365 3.20 1.13 2.26
C TYR A 365 4.21 0.25 1.53
N GLU A 366 5.22 0.88 0.95
CA GLU A 366 6.27 0.24 0.16
C GLU A 366 7.50 -0.16 1.00
N PHE A 367 7.91 -1.43 0.92
CA PHE A 367 9.15 -1.94 1.52
C PHE A 367 10.32 -1.95 0.53
N TYR A 368 10.20 -1.19 -0.54
CA TYR A 368 11.21 -0.97 -1.56
C TYR A 368 11.30 0.51 -1.92
N TYR A 369 12.40 0.87 -2.54
CA TYR A 369 12.74 2.24 -2.91
C TYR A 369 12.90 2.31 -4.41
N ARG A 370 12.35 3.39 -4.99
CA ARG A 370 12.66 3.78 -6.37
C ARG A 370 13.90 4.65 -6.37
N GLY A 371 14.77 4.45 -7.35
CA GLY A 371 16.07 5.13 -7.36
C GLY A 371 16.67 5.43 -8.72
N TRP A 372 17.46 6.49 -8.77
CA TRP A 372 18.14 7.01 -9.95
C TRP A 372 19.63 7.19 -9.68
N LYS A 373 20.43 7.25 -10.75
CA LYS A 373 21.88 7.51 -10.68
C LYS A 373 22.30 8.72 -11.51
N GLY A 374 23.49 9.23 -11.21
CA GLY A 374 24.05 10.41 -11.87
C GLY A 374 23.24 11.67 -11.55
N VAL A 375 22.64 11.70 -10.36
CA VAL A 375 21.78 12.78 -9.89
C VAL A 375 22.67 13.83 -9.23
N PRO A 376 22.70 15.09 -9.70
CA PRO A 376 23.42 16.16 -9.02
C PRO A 376 22.78 16.45 -7.66
N ALA A 377 23.56 16.85 -6.66
CA ALA A 377 23.01 17.15 -5.34
C ALA A 377 22.06 18.37 -5.37
N GLY A 378 22.31 19.35 -6.23
CA GLY A 378 21.50 20.58 -6.28
C GLY A 378 21.39 21.27 -4.91
N ALA A 379 20.31 22.03 -4.71
CA ALA A 379 20.03 22.69 -3.42
C ALA A 379 19.27 21.78 -2.43
N ALA A 380 18.69 20.68 -2.92
CA ALA A 380 17.79 19.81 -2.17
C ALA A 380 18.23 18.34 -2.25
N ASN A 381 19.53 18.09 -2.21
CA ASN A 381 20.14 16.75 -2.14
C ASN A 381 19.52 15.74 -3.13
N GLY A 382 19.50 16.11 -4.40
CA GLY A 382 19.02 15.25 -5.49
C GLY A 382 17.51 15.24 -5.69
N LEU A 383 16.70 15.96 -4.89
CA LEU A 383 15.26 16.11 -5.14
C LEU A 383 15.00 17.07 -6.32
N ALA A 384 14.05 16.70 -7.20
CA ALA A 384 13.66 17.46 -8.38
C ALA A 384 14.85 17.76 -9.32
N GLN A 385 15.76 16.81 -9.46
CA GLN A 385 16.97 16.94 -10.27
C GLN A 385 16.91 16.03 -11.51
N PRO A 386 17.62 16.37 -12.60
CA PRO A 386 17.79 15.44 -13.70
C PRO A 386 18.56 14.20 -13.26
N ALA A 387 18.34 13.09 -13.97
CA ALA A 387 19.06 11.83 -13.77
C ALA A 387 19.70 11.35 -15.06
N THR A 388 20.61 10.39 -14.96
CA THR A 388 21.20 9.69 -16.11
C THR A 388 20.62 8.28 -16.31
N GLY A 389 19.54 7.98 -15.60
CA GLY A 389 18.83 6.71 -15.62
C GLY A 389 18.67 6.06 -14.25
N ALA A 390 18.17 4.83 -14.28
CA ALA A 390 17.89 4.01 -13.11
C ALA A 390 19.14 3.74 -12.25
N SER A 391 18.96 3.72 -10.93
CA SER A 391 19.94 3.17 -9.98
C SER A 391 20.31 1.73 -10.35
N ALA A 392 21.50 1.29 -9.95
CA ALA A 392 21.95 -0.06 -10.28
C ALA A 392 21.08 -1.12 -9.59
N ALA A 393 20.82 -2.22 -10.29
CA ALA A 393 20.16 -3.38 -9.69
C ALA A 393 20.93 -3.86 -8.46
N ARG A 394 20.21 -4.15 -7.38
CA ARG A 394 20.80 -4.72 -6.16
C ARG A 394 20.72 -6.25 -6.18
N PRO A 395 21.53 -6.98 -5.39
CA PRO A 395 21.66 -8.44 -5.51
C PRO A 395 20.36 -9.25 -5.30
N LEU A 396 19.45 -8.74 -4.48
CA LEU A 396 18.19 -9.36 -4.09
C LEU A 396 17.01 -8.79 -4.88
N SER A 397 16.90 -7.47 -5.05
CA SER A 397 15.85 -6.86 -5.88
C SER A 397 16.03 -7.17 -7.37
N ARG A 398 17.29 -7.26 -7.84
CA ARG A 398 17.69 -7.65 -9.21
C ARG A 398 17.11 -6.81 -10.35
N GLN A 399 16.50 -5.68 -10.04
CA GLN A 399 15.92 -4.76 -11.01
C GLN A 399 16.57 -3.39 -10.87
N ALA A 400 17.03 -2.82 -11.99
CA ALA A 400 17.54 -1.46 -12.00
C ALA A 400 16.42 -0.49 -11.64
N GLY A 401 16.73 0.49 -10.80
CA GLY A 401 15.76 1.48 -10.35
C GLY A 401 14.92 1.06 -9.14
N ILE A 402 15.10 -0.17 -8.64
CA ILE A 402 14.39 -0.69 -7.46
C ILE A 402 15.40 -1.32 -6.50
N ALA A 403 15.30 -0.96 -5.23
CA ALA A 403 16.08 -1.58 -4.15
C ALA A 403 15.18 -1.90 -2.97
N HIS A 404 15.33 -3.09 -2.38
CA HIS A 404 14.64 -3.40 -1.14
C HIS A 404 15.19 -2.58 0.03
N TYR A 405 14.38 -2.32 1.05
CA TYR A 405 14.82 -1.64 2.28
C TYR A 405 16.11 -2.27 2.84
N LYS A 406 16.12 -3.60 2.98
CA LYS A 406 17.26 -4.38 3.49
C LYS A 406 18.56 -4.24 2.67
N GLU A 407 18.49 -3.76 1.44
CA GLU A 407 19.65 -3.60 0.54
C GLU A 407 20.27 -2.19 0.62
N LEU A 408 19.62 -1.27 1.32
CA LEU A 408 20.04 0.13 1.41
C LEU A 408 20.60 0.50 2.80
N GLY A 409 21.04 -0.49 3.59
CA GLY A 409 21.75 -0.25 4.85
C GLY A 409 22.94 0.69 4.67
N GLY A 410 23.11 1.62 5.62
CA GLY A 410 24.04 2.76 5.55
C GLY A 410 23.55 3.95 4.70
N ILE A 411 22.38 3.86 4.06
CA ILE A 411 21.71 4.94 3.31
C ILE A 411 20.38 5.28 3.96
N VAL A 412 19.46 4.30 4.08
CA VAL A 412 18.09 4.54 4.57
C VAL A 412 17.97 4.58 6.09
N ASP A 413 19.00 4.11 6.80
CA ASP A 413 19.15 4.10 8.25
C ASP A 413 20.16 5.15 8.75
N ASN A 414 20.63 6.04 7.86
CA ASN A 414 21.70 7.00 8.15
C ASN A 414 21.20 8.44 8.02
N PRO A 415 21.12 9.19 9.15
CA PRO A 415 20.65 10.59 9.15
C PRO A 415 21.43 11.53 8.23
N ALA A 416 22.70 11.21 7.89
CA ALA A 416 23.50 12.04 6.99
C ALA A 416 23.08 11.92 5.51
N THR A 417 22.31 10.89 5.17
CA THR A 417 21.83 10.62 3.81
C THR A 417 20.31 10.63 3.71
N THR A 418 19.60 10.91 4.81
CA THR A 418 18.15 11.00 4.88
C THR A 418 17.70 12.46 4.90
N PHE A 419 16.75 12.78 4.04
CA PHE A 419 16.21 14.12 3.87
C PHE A 419 14.68 14.09 3.87
N TRP A 420 14.07 15.25 4.12
CA TRP A 420 12.63 15.41 4.25
C TRP A 420 12.13 16.51 3.34
N ASP A 421 11.08 16.22 2.57
CA ASP A 421 10.27 17.20 1.87
C ASP A 421 9.03 17.50 2.71
N ASP A 422 8.94 18.74 3.22
CA ASP A 422 7.84 19.13 4.09
C ASP A 422 6.55 19.47 3.34
N ASP A 423 6.61 19.78 2.04
CA ASP A 423 5.41 20.02 1.23
C ASP A 423 4.74 18.68 0.93
N ALA A 424 5.52 17.71 0.45
CA ALA A 424 5.02 16.38 0.11
C ALA A 424 4.83 15.44 1.31
N LYS A 425 5.34 15.83 2.49
CA LYS A 425 5.49 14.98 3.69
C LYS A 425 6.12 13.62 3.37
N ALA A 426 7.22 13.65 2.63
CA ALA A 426 7.89 12.47 2.12
C ALA A 426 9.39 12.46 2.45
N SER A 427 9.91 11.28 2.75
CA SER A 427 11.35 11.03 2.90
C SER A 427 12.00 10.72 1.56
N TYR A 428 13.23 11.19 1.42
CA TYR A 428 14.11 10.84 0.31
C TYR A 428 15.55 10.73 0.80
N PHE A 429 16.37 10.05 0.02
CA PHE A 429 17.72 9.67 0.42
C PHE A 429 18.68 9.95 -0.72
N TYR A 430 19.84 10.50 -0.37
CA TYR A 430 20.83 10.88 -1.37
C TYR A 430 22.23 10.57 -0.88
N LYS A 431 22.99 9.88 -1.73
CA LYS A 431 24.38 9.51 -1.48
C LYS A 431 25.13 9.31 -2.78
N ASP A 432 26.29 9.95 -2.90
CA ASP A 432 27.26 9.71 -3.98
C ASP A 432 26.66 9.76 -5.41
N GLY A 433 25.67 10.63 -5.65
CA GLY A 433 25.00 10.77 -6.94
C GLY A 433 23.89 9.76 -7.22
N GLU A 434 23.51 8.94 -6.24
CA GLU A 434 22.28 8.15 -6.24
C GLU A 434 21.19 8.85 -5.41
N PHE A 435 19.97 8.89 -5.94
CA PHE A 435 18.77 9.34 -5.24
C PHE A 435 17.83 8.15 -5.05
N PHE A 436 17.28 8.00 -3.86
CA PHE A 436 16.25 7.02 -3.53
C PHE A 436 15.06 7.73 -2.87
N THR A 437 13.85 7.24 -3.11
CA THR A 437 12.62 7.68 -2.44
C THR A 437 11.86 6.46 -1.91
N GLY A 438 11.22 6.60 -0.76
CA GLY A 438 10.50 5.54 -0.06
C GLY A 438 10.36 5.90 1.42
N LEU A 439 10.00 4.92 2.25
CA LEU A 439 9.62 5.17 3.65
C LEU A 439 10.81 5.43 4.59
N ASP A 440 10.59 6.27 5.59
CA ASP A 440 11.28 6.21 6.89
C ASP A 440 10.24 6.25 8.01
N LYS A 441 10.69 6.27 9.28
CA LYS A 441 9.77 6.35 10.42
C LYS A 441 8.87 7.61 10.36
N ARG A 442 9.38 8.73 9.86
CA ARG A 442 8.66 10.00 9.82
C ARG A 442 7.58 9.99 8.74
N ALA A 443 7.88 9.50 7.54
CA ALA A 443 6.91 9.33 6.46
C ALA A 443 5.81 8.34 6.85
N ILE A 444 6.17 7.24 7.53
CA ILE A 444 5.20 6.26 8.05
C ILE A 444 4.24 6.94 9.03
N GLN A 445 4.76 7.70 10.00
CA GLN A 445 3.92 8.38 10.98
C GLN A 445 2.98 9.40 10.31
N ALA A 446 3.49 10.21 9.36
CA ALA A 446 2.68 11.17 8.63
C ALA A 446 1.53 10.51 7.86
N ARG A 447 1.77 9.37 7.19
CA ARG A 447 0.73 8.60 6.51
C ARG A 447 -0.28 7.98 7.48
N ALA A 448 0.17 7.48 8.63
CA ALA A 448 -0.72 6.92 9.64
C ALA A 448 -1.63 8.00 10.26
N ASP A 449 -1.08 9.16 10.63
CA ASP A 449 -1.86 10.29 11.16
C ASP A 449 -2.89 10.77 10.13
N TYR A 450 -2.49 10.85 8.85
CA TYR A 450 -3.41 11.15 7.75
C TYR A 450 -4.53 10.10 7.64
N ALA A 451 -4.18 8.81 7.64
CA ALA A 451 -5.14 7.71 7.55
C ALA A 451 -6.16 7.76 8.69
N HIS A 452 -5.71 8.02 9.92
CA HIS A 452 -6.60 8.19 11.07
C HIS A 452 -7.51 9.40 10.90
N SER A 453 -6.99 10.54 10.42
CA SER A 453 -7.78 11.75 10.20
C SER A 453 -8.87 11.57 9.14
N ARG A 454 -8.62 10.73 8.13
CA ARG A 454 -9.56 10.37 7.06
C ARG A 454 -10.43 9.16 7.39
N GLY A 455 -10.27 8.55 8.56
CA GLY A 455 -11.06 7.39 8.99
C GLY A 455 -10.83 6.14 8.12
N LEU A 456 -9.61 5.95 7.63
CA LEU A 456 -9.25 4.83 6.75
C LEU A 456 -9.19 3.51 7.52
N GLY A 457 -9.45 2.41 6.80
CA GLY A 457 -9.59 1.06 7.35
C GLY A 457 -8.29 0.41 7.82
N GLY A 458 -7.11 0.92 7.44
CA GLY A 458 -5.82 0.38 7.88
C GLY A 458 -4.70 0.53 6.86
N ALA A 459 -3.80 -0.46 6.83
CA ALA A 459 -2.61 -0.48 6.00
C ALA A 459 -2.51 -1.75 5.15
N MET A 460 -2.07 -1.57 3.91
CA MET A 460 -1.57 -2.62 3.03
C MET A 460 -0.07 -2.41 2.78
N MET A 461 0.72 -3.49 2.79
CA MET A 461 2.18 -3.44 2.69
C MET A 461 2.71 -4.28 1.53
N TYR A 462 3.50 -3.68 0.64
CA TYR A 462 4.11 -4.34 -0.51
C TYR A 462 5.64 -4.20 -0.53
N SER A 463 6.42 -5.28 -0.55
CA SER A 463 6.05 -6.61 -0.08
C SER A 463 6.99 -7.03 1.03
N LEU A 464 6.58 -8.02 1.84
CA LEU A 464 7.38 -8.51 2.97
C LEU A 464 8.80 -8.93 2.57
N LEU A 465 9.01 -9.26 1.30
CA LEU A 465 10.32 -9.58 0.73
C LEU A 465 11.36 -8.46 0.92
N GLY A 466 10.91 -7.20 1.00
CA GLY A 466 11.79 -6.03 1.15
C GLY A 466 12.38 -5.83 2.55
N LEU A 467 11.81 -6.49 3.56
CA LEU A 467 12.14 -6.27 4.97
C LEU A 467 13.52 -6.82 5.38
N ASP A 468 14.14 -6.12 6.32
CA ASP A 468 15.31 -6.57 7.07
C ASP A 468 14.94 -7.67 8.10
N GLU A 469 15.97 -8.23 8.77
CA GLU A 469 15.78 -9.27 9.79
C GLU A 469 14.98 -8.76 10.99
N ASP A 470 15.15 -7.49 11.36
CA ASP A 470 14.48 -6.86 12.50
C ASP A 470 13.05 -6.39 12.17
N THR A 471 12.62 -6.49 10.91
CA THR A 471 11.29 -6.08 10.43
C THR A 471 10.99 -4.60 10.71
N THR A 472 12.01 -3.74 10.55
CA THR A 472 12.02 -2.35 11.04
C THR A 472 10.84 -1.54 10.52
N LEU A 473 10.64 -1.50 9.19
CA LEU A 473 9.53 -0.72 8.61
C LEU A 473 8.16 -1.31 8.99
N LEU A 474 8.01 -2.63 9.04
CA LEU A 474 6.78 -3.27 9.50
C LEU A 474 6.43 -2.86 10.93
N ASN A 475 7.40 -2.86 11.84
CA ASN A 475 7.20 -2.46 13.23
C ASN A 475 6.73 -1.01 13.34
N HIS A 476 7.36 -0.10 12.59
CA HIS A 476 6.95 1.30 12.56
C HIS A 476 5.52 1.47 12.02
N ILE A 477 5.14 0.74 10.97
CA ILE A 477 3.78 0.82 10.42
C ILE A 477 2.77 0.27 11.41
N VAL A 478 3.02 -0.91 12.00
CA VAL A 478 2.11 -1.53 12.96
C VAL A 478 1.91 -0.66 14.19
N GLU A 479 2.99 -0.04 14.69
CA GLU A 479 2.93 0.92 15.80
C GLU A 479 2.14 2.18 15.42
N ALA A 480 2.44 2.80 14.28
CA ALA A 480 1.82 4.05 13.86
C ALA A 480 0.33 3.86 13.53
N VAL A 481 -0.03 2.80 12.81
CA VAL A 481 -1.42 2.48 12.46
C VAL A 481 -2.20 2.01 13.68
N GLY A 482 -1.55 1.32 14.61
CA GLY A 482 -2.08 0.85 15.90
C GLY A 482 -2.31 1.95 16.95
N GLY A 483 -1.56 3.04 16.85
CA GLY A 483 -1.60 4.16 17.78
C GLY A 483 -2.83 5.05 17.60
N THR A 484 -3.10 5.90 18.59
CA THR A 484 -4.02 7.03 18.43
C THR A 484 -3.34 8.14 17.63
N PRO A 485 -4.03 8.87 16.74
CA PRO A 485 -3.42 9.93 15.93
C PRO A 485 -2.68 10.93 16.82
N GLN A 486 -1.41 11.18 16.51
CA GLN A 486 -0.69 12.28 17.18
C GLN A 486 -1.18 13.57 16.55
N THR A 487 -1.90 14.39 17.32
CA THR A 487 -2.26 15.74 16.85
C THR A 487 -0.96 16.52 16.67
N PRO A 488 -0.64 17.03 15.46
CA PRO A 488 0.50 17.92 15.31
C PRO A 488 0.26 19.14 16.21
N SER A 489 1.20 19.42 17.10
CA SER A 489 1.18 20.67 17.86
C SER A 489 1.22 21.83 16.84
N PRO A 490 0.31 22.81 16.91
CA PRO A 490 0.26 23.86 15.91
C PRO A 490 1.59 24.63 15.90
N THR A 491 2.27 24.63 14.75
CA THR A 491 3.35 25.58 14.47
C THR A 491 2.79 26.99 14.70
N PRO A 492 3.32 27.78 15.65
CA PRO A 492 2.83 29.14 15.85
C PRO A 492 3.06 29.93 14.56
N THR A 493 1.96 30.43 13.99
CA THR A 493 1.97 31.32 12.82
C THR A 493 2.91 32.50 13.08
N PRO A 494 3.83 32.84 12.15
CA PRO A 494 4.65 34.04 12.28
C PRO A 494 3.73 35.25 12.36
N THR A 495 3.68 35.90 13.52
CA THR A 495 2.95 37.16 13.66
C THR A 495 3.75 38.23 12.94
N GLU A 496 3.09 38.91 12.00
CA GLU A 496 3.62 40.05 11.24
C GLU A 496 4.26 41.11 12.17
N PRO A 497 5.40 41.73 11.80
CA PRO A 497 6.09 42.65 12.68
C PRO A 497 5.26 43.94 12.86
N SER A 498 4.70 44.12 14.06
CA SER A 498 4.16 45.40 14.51
C SER A 498 5.31 46.42 14.69
N PRO A 499 5.10 47.71 14.36
CA PRO A 499 6.19 48.68 14.28
C PRO A 499 6.78 48.96 15.67
N THR A 500 8.11 48.91 15.73
CA THR A 500 8.95 49.19 16.91
C THR A 500 8.62 50.53 17.58
N PRO A 501 8.24 50.55 18.88
CA PRO A 501 8.41 51.74 19.70
C PRO A 501 9.81 51.78 20.33
N THR A 502 10.42 52.97 20.21
CA THR A 502 11.69 53.42 20.82
C THR A 502 11.77 53.12 22.33
N PRO A 503 12.95 52.73 22.87
CA PRO A 503 13.08 52.20 24.23
C PRO A 503 12.98 53.28 25.31
N THR A 504 12.33 52.97 26.43
CA THR A 504 12.47 53.75 27.68
C THR A 504 12.37 52.85 28.89
N GLY A 505 13.45 52.77 29.67
CA GLY A 505 13.44 52.41 31.10
C GLY A 505 13.70 50.93 31.46
N PRO A 506 14.42 50.64 32.56
CA PRO A 506 14.85 49.29 32.92
C PRO A 506 13.74 48.49 33.61
N THR A 507 13.54 47.25 33.18
CA THR A 507 12.65 46.25 33.81
C THR A 507 13.34 45.60 35.02
N PRO A 508 12.64 45.36 36.15
CA PRO A 508 13.22 44.78 37.36
C PRO A 508 13.55 43.28 37.20
N THR A 509 14.59 42.86 37.91
CA THR A 509 15.06 41.47 38.06
C THR A 509 13.98 40.56 38.67
N PRO A 510 13.77 39.33 38.17
CA PRO A 510 12.88 38.37 38.81
C PRO A 510 13.49 37.80 40.10
N THR A 511 12.75 37.92 41.21
CA THR A 511 13.10 37.37 42.52
C THR A 511 12.82 35.86 42.57
N ALA A 512 13.74 35.09 43.16
CA ALA A 512 13.67 33.64 43.29
C ALA A 512 12.59 33.16 44.30
N PRO A 513 12.04 31.94 44.16
CA PRO A 513 11.16 31.33 45.16
C PRO A 513 11.96 30.90 46.41
N GLU A 514 11.33 31.02 47.59
CA GLU A 514 11.92 30.66 48.88
C GLU A 514 12.43 29.20 48.90
N GLY A 515 13.76 29.02 48.94
CA GLY A 515 14.44 27.72 49.02
C GLY A 515 15.68 27.61 48.13
N CYS A 516 15.65 28.24 46.96
CA CYS A 516 16.75 28.21 46.00
C CYS A 516 17.61 29.49 46.04
N THR A 517 18.93 29.34 46.16
CA THR A 517 19.88 30.49 46.11
C THR A 517 20.28 30.89 44.69
N ALA A 518 20.02 30.03 43.70
CA ALA A 518 20.26 30.31 42.30
C ALA A 518 19.10 31.13 41.70
N ALA A 519 19.39 31.95 40.68
CA ALA A 519 18.36 32.74 39.99
C ALA A 519 17.40 31.84 39.20
N ALA A 520 16.13 32.23 39.07
CA ALA A 520 15.18 31.47 38.26
C ALA A 520 15.65 31.33 36.80
N TRP A 521 15.47 30.14 36.23
CA TRP A 521 15.73 29.94 34.80
C TRP A 521 14.78 30.81 33.97
N ASP A 522 15.37 31.51 33.01
CA ASP A 522 14.71 32.39 32.06
C ASP A 522 15.05 31.91 30.66
N ARG A 523 14.01 31.55 29.90
CA ARG A 523 14.12 31.07 28.52
C ARG A 523 14.88 32.05 27.61
N ALA A 524 14.77 33.35 27.87
CA ALA A 524 15.42 34.38 27.06
C ALA A 524 16.89 34.62 27.44
N ALA A 525 17.34 34.15 28.61
CA ALA A 525 18.71 34.35 29.07
C ALA A 525 19.66 33.31 28.45
N ALA A 526 20.85 33.77 28.06
CA ALA A 526 21.94 32.89 27.65
C ALA A 526 22.79 32.50 28.86
N TYR A 527 23.02 31.21 29.04
CA TYR A 527 23.77 30.63 30.15
C TYR A 527 25.06 30.03 29.63
N THR A 528 26.20 30.41 30.19
CA THR A 528 27.50 29.80 29.87
C THR A 528 27.76 28.59 30.76
N GLY A 529 28.65 27.69 30.33
CA GLY A 529 29.03 26.51 31.10
C GLY A 529 29.45 26.87 32.53
N GLY A 530 28.81 26.24 33.51
CA GLY A 530 28.97 26.51 34.94
C GLY A 530 27.87 27.35 35.58
N THR A 531 27.03 28.02 34.79
CA THR A 531 25.95 28.88 35.32
C THR A 531 24.89 28.05 36.01
N GLN A 532 24.45 28.49 37.20
CA GLN A 532 23.41 27.81 37.97
C GLN A 532 22.09 28.58 37.95
N VAL A 533 20.99 27.84 37.83
CA VAL A 533 19.62 28.38 37.83
C VAL A 533 18.72 27.52 38.72
N SER A 534 17.64 28.09 39.22
CA SER A 534 16.56 27.37 39.87
C SER A 534 15.41 27.13 38.89
N HIS A 535 14.93 25.90 38.79
CA HIS A 535 13.76 25.55 37.97
C HIS A 535 13.05 24.35 38.61
N GLU A 536 11.73 24.45 38.78
CA GLU A 536 10.87 23.42 39.39
C GLU A 536 11.35 22.88 40.76
N GLY A 537 11.81 23.76 41.65
CA GLY A 537 12.27 23.34 42.99
C GLY A 537 13.57 22.54 42.98
N ARG A 538 14.43 22.81 42.01
CA ARG A 538 15.75 22.17 41.87
C ARG A 538 16.78 23.18 41.37
N THR A 539 18.03 22.96 41.74
CA THR A 539 19.17 23.73 41.22
C THR A 539 19.76 22.98 40.02
N TRP A 540 19.94 23.68 38.91
CA TRP A 540 20.49 23.14 37.68
C TRP A 540 21.75 23.90 37.29
N LYS A 541 22.73 23.21 36.69
CA LYS A 541 23.98 23.79 36.21
C LYS A 541 24.14 23.55 34.71
N ALA A 542 24.34 24.62 33.94
CA ALA A 542 24.63 24.51 32.51
C ALA A 542 25.98 23.81 32.28
N LYS A 543 26.02 22.77 31.45
CA LYS A 543 27.25 22.03 31.12
C LYS A 543 28.09 22.77 30.07
N TRP A 544 27.43 23.46 29.14
CA TRP A 544 28.01 24.32 28.12
C TRP A 544 27.08 25.50 27.83
N TRP A 545 27.36 26.31 26.82
CA TRP A 545 26.51 27.45 26.46
C TRP A 545 25.12 26.98 26.02
N THR A 546 24.06 27.59 26.55
CA THR A 546 22.67 27.30 26.19
C THR A 546 21.79 28.54 26.32
N GLN A 547 20.76 28.62 25.48
CA GLN A 547 19.68 29.60 25.56
C GLN A 547 18.40 28.92 25.09
N GLY A 548 17.30 29.10 25.83
CA GLY A 548 16.00 28.54 25.46
C GLY A 548 15.78 27.05 25.78
N GLU A 549 16.83 26.27 26.08
CA GLU A 549 16.69 24.86 26.48
C GLU A 549 16.34 24.75 27.96
N GLU A 550 15.23 24.08 28.26
CA GLU A 550 14.62 24.02 29.59
C GLU A 550 15.25 22.92 30.47
N PRO A 551 15.70 23.22 31.72
CA PRO A 551 16.26 22.21 32.62
C PRO A 551 15.30 21.05 32.89
N GLY A 552 15.80 19.81 32.83
CA GLY A 552 15.02 18.59 33.13
C GLY A 552 14.37 17.89 31.94
N THR A 553 14.41 18.47 30.74
CA THR A 553 13.69 17.93 29.56
C THR A 553 14.47 16.92 28.71
N THR A 554 15.79 16.84 28.87
CA THR A 554 16.70 16.12 27.93
C THR A 554 17.52 14.99 28.56
N GLY A 555 17.21 14.59 29.81
CA GLY A 555 17.87 13.46 30.50
C GLY A 555 19.36 13.70 30.80
N GLU A 556 20.11 12.62 31.09
CA GLU A 556 21.52 12.71 31.51
C GLU A 556 22.47 13.30 30.45
N TRP A 557 22.09 13.21 29.17
CA TRP A 557 22.84 13.75 28.03
C TRP A 557 22.49 15.21 27.70
N GLY A 558 21.51 15.78 28.42
CA GLY A 558 21.04 17.15 28.25
C GLY A 558 22.04 18.23 28.68
N VAL A 559 21.75 19.47 28.27
CA VAL A 559 22.60 20.66 28.53
C VAL A 559 22.64 21.08 30.00
N TRP A 560 21.66 20.64 30.80
CA TRP A 560 21.55 20.92 32.22
C TRP A 560 21.96 19.71 33.05
N GLN A 561 22.78 19.96 34.08
CA GLN A 561 23.10 19.00 35.13
C GLN A 561 22.25 19.33 36.37
N ASP A 562 21.47 18.36 36.83
CA ASP A 562 20.73 18.47 38.08
C ASP A 562 21.70 18.44 39.28
N LEU A 563 21.61 19.44 40.16
CA LEU A 563 22.39 19.53 41.41
C LEU A 563 21.57 19.16 42.65
N GLY A 564 20.29 18.80 42.49
CA GLY A 564 19.40 18.39 43.56
C GLY A 564 18.31 19.41 43.88
N ALA A 565 17.44 19.03 44.81
CA ALA A 565 16.32 19.83 45.26
C ALA A 565 16.80 21.12 45.97
N CYS A 566 16.03 22.18 45.76
CA CYS A 566 16.03 23.43 46.52
C CYS A 566 14.58 23.96 46.54
#